data_AF-A0A8D8GX99-F1
#
_entry.id   AF-A0A8D8GX99-F1
#
_cell.length_a   1.000
_cell.length_b   1.000
_cell.length_c   1.000
_cell.angle_alpha   90.00
_cell.angle_beta   90.00
_cell.angle_gamma   90.00
#
_symmetry.space_group_name_H-M   'P 1'
#
loop_
_entity.id
_entity.type
_entity.pdbx_description
1 polymer ?
#
loop_
_entity_poly.entity_id
_entity_poly.type
_entity_poly.pdbx_seq_one_letter_code
_entity_poly.pdbx_strand_id
1 'polypeptide(L)'
;MEETIARIDQIQRKHLKSALTNRDDKFERAAEALLAGLWCFNLLLDHGALMFAAGRVAGLPGYGYWSAEKLAGEESHYRQLGWKSRGVLFVILSIHEVMLQKDWFRNIFNWILLTAGHFVIVMSNVVLKILKV
;
A
#
# COMPACT_ATOMS: atom_id res chain seq x y z
N MET A 1 -4.34 -5.47 22.25
CA MET A 1 -3.74 -5.68 20.92
C MET A 1 -4.58 -6.63 20.08
N GLU A 2 -5.05 -7.75 20.64
CA GLU A 2 -5.94 -8.71 19.97
C GLU A 2 -7.26 -8.09 19.47
N GLU A 3 -7.89 -7.21 20.23
CA GLU A 3 -9.15 -6.55 19.83
C GLU A 3 -8.96 -5.63 18.60
N THR A 4 -7.80 -4.97 18.48
CA THR A 4 -7.44 -4.13 17.32
C THR A 4 -7.22 -4.98 16.08
N ILE A 5 -6.53 -6.13 16.21
CA ILE A 5 -6.27 -7.06 15.11
C ILE A 5 -7.58 -7.63 14.58
N ALA A 6 -8.49 -8.05 15.46
CA ALA A 6 -9.80 -8.56 15.08
C ALA A 6 -10.66 -7.50 14.36
N ARG A 7 -10.61 -6.24 14.80
CA ARG A 7 -11.31 -5.13 14.13
C ARG A 7 -10.71 -4.83 12.76
N ILE A 8 -9.39 -4.79 12.63
CA ILE A 8 -8.71 -4.59 11.33
C ILE A 8 -9.09 -5.71 10.37
N ASP A 9 -9.04 -6.95 10.84
CA ASP A 9 -9.39 -8.13 10.06
C ASP A 9 -10.87 -8.11 9.61
N GLN A 10 -11.78 -7.67 10.48
CA GLN A 10 -13.19 -7.48 10.13
C GLN A 10 -13.38 -6.39 9.06
N ILE A 11 -12.69 -5.25 9.18
CA ILE A 11 -12.76 -4.15 8.22
C ILE A 11 -12.20 -4.58 6.86
N GLN A 12 -11.06 -5.26 6.87
CA GLN A 12 -10.40 -5.81 5.70
C GLN A 12 -11.28 -6.83 4.97
N ARG A 13 -11.88 -7.78 5.69
CA ARG A 13 -12.73 -8.80 5.07
C ARG A 13 -14.10 -8.28 4.62
N LYS A 14 -14.73 -7.35 5.34
CA LYS A 14 -16.08 -6.85 4.99
C LYS A 14 -16.06 -5.72 3.97
N HIS A 15 -15.22 -4.71 4.18
CA HIS A 15 -15.28 -3.49 3.39
C HIS A 15 -14.30 -3.51 2.22
N LEU A 16 -13.04 -3.82 2.50
CA LEU A 16 -11.99 -3.78 1.48
C LEU A 16 -12.20 -4.86 0.42
N LYS A 17 -12.50 -6.10 0.83
CA LYS A 17 -12.79 -7.20 -0.10
C LYS A 17 -14.01 -6.91 -0.97
N SER A 18 -15.09 -6.39 -0.39
CA SER A 18 -16.31 -6.04 -1.13
C SER A 18 -16.06 -4.93 -2.15
N ALA A 19 -15.36 -3.87 -1.75
CA ALA A 19 -15.03 -2.74 -2.63
C ALA A 19 -14.09 -3.13 -3.78
N LEU A 20 -13.14 -4.02 -3.53
CA LEU A 20 -12.21 -4.52 -4.56
C LEU A 20 -12.85 -5.53 -5.51
N THR A 21 -13.89 -6.24 -5.06
CA THR A 21 -14.66 -7.18 -5.90
C THR A 21 -15.66 -6.43 -6.78
N ASN A 22 -16.36 -5.44 -6.21
CA ASN A 22 -17.29 -4.57 -6.92
C ASN A 22 -16.64 -3.21 -7.16
N ARG A 23 -15.59 -3.17 -8.00
CA ARG A 23 -14.89 -1.93 -8.34
C ARG A 23 -15.88 -0.98 -9.01
N ASP A 24 -16.26 0.07 -8.29
CA ASP A 24 -17.03 1.18 -8.83
C ASP A 24 -16.09 2.33 -9.23
N ASP A 25 -16.60 3.24 -10.06
CA ASP A 25 -15.83 4.41 -10.51
C ASP A 25 -15.41 5.30 -9.32
N LYS A 26 -16.14 5.25 -8.20
CA LYS A 26 -15.81 6.01 -7.00
C LYS A 26 -14.58 5.44 -6.29
N PHE A 27 -14.48 4.13 -6.20
CA PHE A 27 -13.34 3.43 -5.64
C PHE A 27 -12.09 3.69 -6.46
N GLU A 28 -12.19 3.60 -7.79
CA GLU A 28 -11.04 3.86 -8.68
C GLU A 28 -10.54 5.31 -8.53
N ARG A 29 -11.44 6.29 -8.52
CA ARG A 29 -11.09 7.70 -8.27
C ARG A 29 -10.49 7.92 -6.88
N ALA A 30 -10.98 7.20 -5.87
CA ALA A 30 -10.41 7.28 -4.52
C ALA A 30 -8.99 6.69 -4.47
N ALA A 31 -8.74 5.58 -5.18
CA ALA A 31 -7.41 4.99 -5.30
C ALA A 31 -6.44 5.93 -6.03
N GLU A 32 -6.88 6.56 -7.12
CA GLU A 32 -6.11 7.59 -7.82
C GLU A 32 -5.81 8.81 -6.95
N ALA A 33 -6.80 9.32 -6.22
CA ALA A 33 -6.62 10.43 -5.30
C ALA A 33 -5.64 10.08 -4.16
N LEU A 34 -5.67 8.85 -3.67
CA LEU A 34 -4.75 8.36 -2.65
C LEU A 34 -3.32 8.25 -3.19
N LEU A 35 -3.14 7.74 -4.40
CA LEU A 35 -1.85 7.75 -5.09
C LEU A 35 -1.32 9.16 -5.31
N ALA A 36 -2.17 10.10 -5.73
CA ALA A 36 -1.81 11.50 -5.91
C ALA A 36 -1.39 12.15 -4.58
N GLY A 37 -2.08 11.83 -3.49
CA GLY A 37 -1.72 12.28 -2.14
C GLY A 37 -0.37 11.72 -1.66
N LEU A 38 0.00 10.52 -2.10
CA LEU A 38 1.27 9.89 -1.76
C LEU A 38 2.45 10.38 -2.61
N TRP A 39 2.32 11.41 -3.45
CA TRP A 39 3.33 11.88 -4.43
C TRP A 39 4.80 11.89 -3.95
N CYS A 40 5.07 12.11 -2.66
CA CYS A 40 6.41 12.01 -2.08
C CYS A 40 7.07 10.62 -2.23
N PHE A 41 6.30 9.57 -2.53
CA PHE A 41 6.74 8.22 -2.84
C PHE A 41 6.67 7.89 -4.35
N ASN A 42 6.81 8.87 -5.24
CA ASN A 42 6.64 8.74 -6.71
C ASN A 42 7.36 7.53 -7.34
N LEU A 43 8.50 7.11 -6.78
CA LEU A 43 9.25 5.92 -7.24
C LEU A 43 8.55 4.58 -6.94
N LEU A 44 7.66 4.55 -5.95
CA LEU A 44 6.91 3.38 -5.49
C LEU A 44 5.41 3.50 -5.80
N LEU A 45 4.99 4.50 -6.56
CA LEU A 45 3.59 4.76 -6.88
C LEU A 45 3.28 4.31 -8.30
N ASP A 46 2.57 3.20 -8.37
CA ASP A 46 1.97 2.71 -9.59
C ASP A 46 0.58 2.16 -9.26
N HIS A 47 -0.42 2.59 -10.02
CA HIS A 47 -1.81 2.22 -9.76
C HIS A 47 -2.02 0.69 -9.83
N GLY A 48 -1.42 0.04 -10.84
CA GLY A 48 -1.50 -1.42 -10.98
C GLY A 48 -0.85 -2.15 -9.81
N ALA A 49 0.32 -1.69 -9.37
CA ALA A 49 1.01 -2.26 -8.21
C ALA A 49 0.22 -2.06 -6.90
N LEU A 50 -0.36 -0.87 -6.69
CA LEU A 50 -1.18 -0.56 -5.52
C LEU A 50 -2.44 -1.43 -5.48
N MET A 51 -3.14 -1.54 -6.61
CA MET A 51 -4.35 -2.36 -6.71
C MET A 51 -4.06 -3.85 -6.54
N PHE A 52 -2.89 -4.31 -6.99
CA PHE A 52 -2.44 -5.66 -6.72
C PHE A 52 -2.18 -5.89 -5.22
N ALA A 53 -1.45 -4.97 -4.57
CA ALA A 53 -1.19 -5.03 -3.14
C ALA A 53 -2.49 -4.98 -2.32
N ALA A 54 -3.46 -4.15 -2.73
CA ALA A 54 -4.77 -4.06 -2.10
C ALA A 54 -5.57 -5.37 -2.24
N GLY A 55 -5.58 -5.98 -3.43
CA GLY A 55 -6.19 -7.30 -3.65
C GLY A 55 -5.55 -8.40 -2.79
N ARG A 56 -4.22 -8.35 -2.65
CA ARG A 56 -3.46 -9.26 -1.79
C ARG A 56 -3.82 -9.09 -0.31
N VAL A 57 -3.85 -7.85 0.18
CA VAL A 57 -4.29 -7.56 1.56
C VAL A 57 -5.73 -8.02 1.75
N ALA A 58 -6.64 -7.78 0.82
CA ALA A 58 -8.03 -8.25 0.94
C ALA A 58 -8.21 -9.78 0.88
N GLY A 59 -7.15 -10.55 0.59
CA GLY A 59 -7.21 -12.00 0.45
C GLY A 59 -8.05 -12.43 -0.75
N LEU A 60 -8.01 -11.66 -1.85
CA LEU A 60 -8.64 -12.04 -3.11
C LEU A 60 -7.80 -13.09 -3.85
N PRO A 61 -8.44 -14.09 -4.50
CA PRO A 61 -7.73 -15.10 -5.26
C PRO A 61 -7.01 -14.46 -6.46
N GLY A 62 -5.89 -15.05 -6.90
CA GLY A 62 -5.07 -14.53 -8.01
C GLY A 62 -4.08 -13.39 -7.68
N TYR A 63 -4.09 -12.87 -6.44
CA TYR A 63 -3.18 -11.82 -5.95
C TYR A 63 -1.97 -12.35 -5.12
N GLY A 64 -1.65 -13.63 -5.30
CA GLY A 64 -0.45 -14.28 -4.73
C GLY A 64 0.85 -13.76 -5.37
N TYR A 65 1.88 -13.41 -4.58
CA TYR A 65 3.18 -12.95 -5.08
C TYR A 65 4.35 -13.90 -4.77
N TRP A 66 4.61 -14.18 -3.48
CA TRP A 66 5.71 -15.06 -3.04
C TRP A 66 5.31 -16.54 -2.97
N SER A 67 4.04 -16.79 -2.66
CA SER A 67 3.48 -18.13 -2.60
C SER A 67 3.21 -18.63 -4.02
N ALA A 68 3.38 -19.94 -4.21
CA ALA A 68 2.66 -20.67 -5.23
C ALA A 68 1.15 -20.74 -4.90
N GLU A 69 0.51 -19.61 -4.55
CA GLU A 69 -0.95 -19.42 -4.67
C GLU A 69 -1.31 -19.36 -6.17
N LYS A 70 -0.85 -20.36 -6.92
CA LYS A 70 -1.63 -20.91 -8.01
C LYS A 70 -2.79 -21.60 -7.33
N LEU A 71 -3.84 -20.85 -6.99
CA LEU A 71 -5.16 -21.43 -7.01
C LEU A 71 -5.28 -22.09 -8.39
N ALA A 72 -5.32 -23.42 -8.39
CA ALA A 72 -5.23 -24.24 -9.58
C ALA A 72 -6.28 -23.77 -10.59
N GLY A 73 -5.84 -23.07 -11.64
CA GLY A 73 -6.71 -22.63 -12.76
C GLY A 73 -6.85 -21.12 -12.97
N GLU A 74 -6.45 -20.26 -12.03
CA GLU A 74 -6.57 -18.80 -12.22
C GLU A 74 -5.26 -18.17 -12.72
N GLU A 75 -5.36 -17.35 -13.78
CA GLU A 75 -4.23 -16.56 -14.26
C GLU A 75 -3.85 -15.51 -13.20
N SER A 76 -2.58 -15.51 -12.79
CA SER A 76 -2.09 -14.52 -11.83
C SER A 76 -2.27 -13.10 -12.38
N HIS A 77 -2.94 -12.25 -11.61
CA HIS A 77 -3.08 -10.82 -11.92
C HIS A 77 -1.73 -10.11 -12.06
N TYR A 78 -0.64 -10.70 -11.55
CA TYR A 78 0.72 -10.23 -11.75
C TYR A 78 1.13 -10.21 -13.23
N ARG A 79 0.65 -11.17 -14.03
CA ARG A 79 0.97 -11.23 -15.46
C ARG A 79 0.28 -10.12 -16.26
N GLN A 80 -0.86 -9.63 -15.79
CA GLN A 80 -1.58 -8.52 -16.41
C GLN A 80 -0.91 -7.16 -16.14
N LEU A 81 0.01 -7.09 -15.17
CA LEU A 81 0.74 -5.86 -14.85
C LEU A 81 1.85 -5.54 -15.87
N GLY A 82 2.02 -4.25 -16.17
CA GLY A 82 3.13 -3.75 -16.97
C GLY A 82 4.48 -3.85 -16.24
N TRP A 83 5.59 -3.74 -16.98
CA TRP A 83 6.94 -3.90 -16.43
C TRP A 83 7.25 -2.94 -15.26
N LYS A 84 6.87 -1.66 -15.40
CA LYS A 84 7.02 -0.65 -14.35
C LYS A 84 6.28 -1.08 -13.07
N SER A 85 5.00 -1.44 -13.20
CA SER A 85 4.16 -1.91 -12.09
C SER A 85 4.75 -3.14 -11.40
N ARG A 86 5.32 -4.08 -12.17
CA ARG A 86 5.99 -5.26 -11.60
C ARG A 86 7.23 -4.89 -10.80
N GLY A 87 8.04 -3.97 -11.28
CA GLY A 87 9.21 -3.46 -10.56
C GLY A 87 8.82 -2.76 -9.26
N VAL A 88 7.82 -1.88 -9.30
CA VAL A 88 7.28 -1.21 -8.12
C VAL A 88 6.72 -2.22 -7.11
N LEU A 89 5.93 -3.19 -7.59
CA LEU A 89 5.35 -4.23 -6.76
C LEU A 89 6.42 -5.09 -6.09
N PHE A 90 7.48 -5.46 -6.80
CA PHE A 90 8.62 -6.17 -6.23
C PHE A 90 9.24 -5.41 -5.06
N VAL A 91 9.45 -4.09 -5.19
CA VAL A 91 10.03 -3.28 -4.12
C VAL A 91 9.07 -3.20 -2.92
N ILE A 92 7.79 -2.91 -3.17
CA ILE A 92 6.77 -2.81 -2.10
C ILE A 92 6.71 -4.11 -1.29
N LEU A 93 6.59 -5.26 -1.97
CA LEU A 93 6.43 -6.55 -1.30
C LEU A 93 7.73 -7.03 -0.65
N SER A 94 8.89 -6.72 -1.22
CA SER A 94 10.17 -7.00 -0.58
C SER A 94 10.32 -6.21 0.73
N ILE A 95 9.93 -4.94 0.74
CA ILE A 95 9.96 -4.13 1.96
C ILE A 95 8.98 -4.71 3.00
N HIS A 96 7.73 -4.95 2.61
CA HIS A 96 6.66 -5.30 3.56
C HIS A 96 6.72 -6.73 4.06
N GLU A 97 7.05 -7.71 3.22
CA GLU A 97 7.00 -9.13 3.58
C GLU A 97 8.37 -9.70 3.95
N VAL A 98 9.48 -9.12 3.48
CA VAL A 98 10.83 -9.64 3.73
C VAL A 98 11.62 -8.75 4.68
N MET A 99 11.73 -7.45 4.37
CA MET A 99 12.61 -6.56 5.12
C MET A 99 12.02 -6.17 6.48
N LEU A 100 10.73 -5.85 6.56
CA LEU A 100 10.06 -5.49 7.82
C LEU A 100 9.95 -6.64 8.83
N GLN A 101 10.18 -7.89 8.40
CA GLN A 101 10.31 -9.04 9.32
C GLN A 101 11.60 -8.99 10.15
N LYS A 102 12.61 -8.21 9.72
CA LYS A 102 13.86 -8.03 10.45
C LYS A 102 13.73 -6.86 11.42
N ASP A 103 13.92 -7.10 12.71
CA ASP A 103 13.76 -6.09 13.77
C ASP A 103 14.59 -4.83 13.56
N TRP A 104 15.86 -4.99 13.17
CA TRP A 104 16.74 -3.84 12.92
C TRP A 104 16.24 -2.98 11.77
N PHE A 105 15.78 -3.60 10.67
CA PHE A 105 15.27 -2.88 9.52
C PHE A 105 13.95 -2.19 9.86
N ARG A 106 13.04 -2.89 10.55
CA ARG A 106 11.78 -2.32 11.04
C ARG A 106 12.00 -1.09 11.90
N ASN A 107 12.94 -1.15 12.84
CA ASN A 107 13.23 -0.03 13.72
C ASN A 107 13.83 1.16 12.96
N ILE A 108 14.75 0.93 12.02
CA ILE A 108 15.31 1.98 11.17
C ILE A 108 14.22 2.60 10.28
N PHE A 109 13.39 1.77 9.65
CA PHE A 109 12.32 2.23 8.78
C PHE A 109 11.30 3.08 9.54
N ASN A 110 10.91 2.66 10.74
CA ASN A 110 10.05 3.44 11.64
C ASN A 110 10.70 4.77 12.02
N TRP A 111 12.01 4.78 12.33
CA TRP A 111 12.74 6.00 12.61
C TRP A 111 12.74 6.98 11.44
N ILE A 112 12.99 6.50 10.22
CA ILE A 112 12.97 7.31 9.00
C ILE A 112 11.57 7.91 8.77
N LEU A 113 10.51 7.12 8.95
CA LEU A 113 9.13 7.60 8.81
C LEU A 113 8.78 8.68 9.85
N LEU A 114 9.19 8.49 11.10
CA LEU A 114 8.95 9.46 12.17
C LEU A 114 9.68 10.78 11.92
N THR A 115 10.95 10.72 11.49
CA THR A 115 11.73 11.93 11.19
C THR A 115 11.21 12.65 9.96
N ALA A 116 10.82 11.92 8.91
CA ALA A 116 10.19 12.49 7.73
C ALA A 116 8.86 13.18 8.07
N GLY A 117 8.00 12.53 8.88
CA GLY A 117 6.75 13.11 9.35
C GLY A 117 6.96 14.38 10.17
N HIS A 118 7.92 14.36 11.10
CA HIS A 118 8.27 15.52 11.90
C HIS A 118 8.80 16.68 11.04
N PHE A 119 9.62 16.39 10.03
CA PHE A 119 10.11 17.39 9.08
C PHE A 119 8.97 18.08 8.32
N VAL A 120 7.99 17.33 7.82
CA VAL A 120 6.83 17.90 7.11
C VAL A 120 6.01 18.81 8.01
N ILE A 121 5.79 18.44 9.28
CA ILE A 121 5.06 19.27 10.25
C ILE A 121 5.80 20.57 10.51
N VAL A 122 7.13 20.52 10.72
CA VAL A 122 7.95 21.71 10.94
C VAL A 122 7.90 22.64 9.74
N MET A 123 8.10 22.12 8.52
CA MET A 123 8.01 22.90 7.29
C MET A 123 6.63 23.53 7.10
N SER A 124 5.56 22.80 7.39
CA SER A 124 4.19 23.32 7.29
C SER A 124 3.96 24.47 8.27
N ASN A 125 4.47 24.37 9.50
CA ASN A 125 4.39 25.44 10.49
C ASN A 125 5.20 26.68 10.11
N VAL A 126 6.36 26.51 9.48
CA VAL A 126 7.18 27.61 8.94
C VAL A 126 6.45 28.31 7.80
N VAL A 127 5.90 27.55 6.85
CA VAL A 127 5.12 28.10 5.73
C VAL A 127 3.88 28.85 6.20
N LEU A 128 3.13 28.30 7.17
CA LEU A 128 1.97 28.98 7.77
C LEU A 128 2.34 30.28 8.50
N LYS A 129 3.53 30.36 9.10
CA LYS A 129 4.03 31.61 9.70
C LYS A 129 4.38 32.65 8.64
N ILE A 130 4.95 32.23 7.52
CA ILE A 130 5.31 33.14 6.41
C ILE A 130 4.06 33.67 5.70
N LEU A 131 3.02 32.84 5.51
CA LEU A 131 1.77 33.22 4.85
C LEU A 131 0.82 34.07 5.71
N LYS A 132 1.04 34.15 7.04
CA LYS A 132 0.26 34.98 7.97
C LYS A 132 0.90 36.36 8.24
N VAL A 133 1.95 36.71 7.50
CA VAL A 133 2.54 38.06 7.42
C VAL A 133 2.12 38.68 6.10
#